data_AF-R6ZIG5-F1
#
_entry.id   AF-R6ZIG5-F1
#
_cell.length_a   1.000
_cell.length_b   1.000
_cell.length_c   1.000
_cell.angle_alpha   90.00
_cell.angle_beta   90.00
_cell.angle_gamma   90.00
#
_symmetry.space_group_name_H-M   'P 1'
#
loop_
_entity.id
_entity.type
_entity.pdbx_description
1 polymer ?
#
loop_
_entity_poly.entity_id
_entity_poly.type
_entity_poly.pdbx_seq_one_letter_code
_entity_poly.pdbx_strand_id
1 'polypeptide(L)'
;MPSNLTQMSAAEYDKILYGNMTPSMAAAYLQERDIPLRNFPQVLQSMYPGADLLPRLVEYLSRIGPEEGGASVQSLGKKAHNWLSGRNVPANREDYFRIAFALGLGESQLNTLLGLFTDYGIQYRDGRELVFAWFLRHGHGYLDALRFYEALPIAPGMERLEPGRNSQLTHELHNRFQLIQTTEELRHCYLENLEYFGSLHLRAYYYFQGYLDQLIHPVPSWDDGKEPDYSIETVMNTYLSMQVPSGAKRSHYSLIQKLIRQNWPNTTALNNIRNHKLDVPRKLLLLLYVVTENTGDTGDPYRELDESYITLEERLEDHWWTLNAMLSDCGMAPLDLRNPFDWLILYAICADESEYMSDRMEQVLAHLFPENKAL
;
A
#
# COMPACT_ATOMS: atom_id res chain seq x y z
N MET A 1 -22.70 2.14 0.54
CA MET A 1 -21.47 2.62 1.18
C MET A 1 -20.52 1.47 1.53
N PRO A 2 -19.19 1.69 1.51
CA PRO A 2 -18.22 0.77 2.09
C PRO A 2 -18.57 0.43 3.54
N SER A 3 -18.66 -0.85 3.87
CA SER A 3 -19.00 -1.28 5.23
C SER A 3 -17.84 -0.96 6.20
N ASN A 4 -18.15 -0.45 7.40
CA ASN A 4 -17.22 -0.15 8.50
C ASN A 4 -16.30 1.08 8.34
N LEU A 5 -16.74 2.16 7.68
CA LEU A 5 -16.01 3.43 7.73
C LEU A 5 -16.08 4.06 9.13
N THR A 6 -14.96 4.62 9.61
CA THR A 6 -14.98 5.52 10.77
C THR A 6 -15.77 6.78 10.44
N GLN A 7 -16.32 7.48 11.43
CA GLN A 7 -17.06 8.73 11.21
C GLN A 7 -16.26 9.75 10.35
N MET A 8 -14.94 9.84 10.58
CA MET A 8 -14.07 10.72 9.80
C MET A 8 -13.91 10.22 8.36
N SER A 9 -13.74 8.92 8.15
CA SER A 9 -13.65 8.36 6.80
C SER A 9 -14.98 8.49 6.03
N ALA A 10 -16.12 8.28 6.68
CA ALA A 10 -17.44 8.47 6.07
C ALA A 10 -17.65 9.92 5.62
N ALA A 11 -17.25 10.89 6.44
CA ALA A 11 -17.30 12.31 6.04
C ALA A 11 -16.43 12.62 4.81
N GLU A 12 -15.26 11.98 4.68
CA GLU A 12 -14.42 12.13 3.49
C GLU A 12 -15.02 11.44 2.25
N TYR A 13 -15.70 10.30 2.43
CA TYR A 13 -16.45 9.63 1.37
C TYR A 13 -17.60 10.53 0.86
N ASP A 14 -18.40 11.07 1.78
CA ASP A 14 -19.51 11.98 1.44
C ASP A 14 -19.03 13.25 0.73
N LYS A 15 -17.86 13.78 1.12
CA LYS A 15 -17.24 14.93 0.42
C LYS A 15 -16.88 14.59 -1.02
N ILE A 16 -16.33 13.41 -1.29
CA ILE A 16 -16.01 12.98 -2.65
C ILE A 16 -17.29 12.85 -3.48
N LEU A 17 -18.30 12.18 -2.92
CA LEU A 17 -19.52 11.83 -3.66
C LEU A 17 -20.46 13.02 -3.87
N TYR A 18 -20.66 13.86 -2.84
CA TYR A 18 -21.66 14.93 -2.85
C TYR A 18 -21.06 16.34 -2.83
N GLY A 19 -19.73 16.46 -2.70
CA GLY A 19 -19.06 17.76 -2.62
C GLY A 19 -19.00 18.53 -3.94
N ASN A 20 -19.25 17.87 -5.08
CA ASN A 20 -19.20 18.46 -6.43
C ASN A 20 -17.92 19.30 -6.66
N MET A 21 -16.79 18.81 -6.15
CA MET A 21 -15.52 19.52 -6.23
C MET A 21 -15.00 19.50 -7.67
N THR A 22 -14.65 20.66 -8.20
CA THR A 22 -13.82 20.76 -9.42
C THR A 22 -12.38 20.35 -9.10
N PRO A 23 -11.54 20.02 -10.10
CA PRO A 23 -10.14 19.69 -9.86
C PRO A 23 -9.37 20.77 -9.08
N SER A 24 -9.69 22.04 -9.31
CA SER A 24 -9.12 23.16 -8.55
C SER A 24 -9.55 23.18 -7.08
N MET A 25 -10.80 22.84 -6.78
CA MET A 25 -11.34 22.77 -5.41
C MET A 25 -10.76 21.57 -4.67
N ALA A 26 -10.64 20.41 -5.34
CA ALA A 26 -10.00 19.23 -4.77
C ALA A 26 -8.52 19.48 -4.45
N ALA A 27 -7.80 20.21 -5.31
CA ALA A 27 -6.42 20.62 -5.04
C ALA A 27 -6.33 21.59 -3.85
N ALA A 28 -7.23 22.58 -3.75
CA ALA A 28 -7.28 23.50 -2.61
C ALA A 28 -7.55 22.75 -1.29
N TYR A 29 -8.52 21.84 -1.29
CA TYR A 29 -8.85 20.99 -0.15
C TYR A 29 -7.65 20.18 0.36
N LEU A 30 -6.88 19.59 -0.57
CA LEU A 30 -5.64 18.89 -0.27
C LEU A 30 -4.52 19.83 0.23
N GLN A 31 -4.44 21.07 -0.24
CA GLN A 31 -3.41 22.04 0.17
C GLN A 31 -3.64 22.61 1.56
N GLU A 32 -4.90 22.92 1.90
CA GLU A 32 -5.31 23.51 3.17
C GLU A 32 -5.15 22.55 4.36
N ARG A 33 -4.85 21.27 4.07
CA ARG A 33 -4.70 20.16 5.03
C ARG A 33 -6.00 19.85 5.78
N ASP A 34 -7.12 20.05 5.11
CA ASP A 34 -8.42 19.74 5.68
C ASP A 34 -8.71 18.24 5.74
N ILE A 35 -7.96 17.42 4.98
CA ILE A 35 -8.00 15.96 5.13
C ILE A 35 -7.44 15.58 6.50
N PRO A 36 -8.22 14.91 7.35
CA PRO A 36 -7.75 14.51 8.66
C PRO A 36 -6.82 13.29 8.55
N LEU A 37 -5.52 13.52 8.40
CA LEU A 37 -4.53 12.45 8.26
C LEU A 37 -4.56 11.42 9.40
N ARG A 38 -4.23 10.16 9.11
CA ARG A 38 -3.96 9.15 10.14
C ARG A 38 -2.76 9.58 10.97
N ASN A 39 -2.93 9.56 12.28
CA ASN A 39 -1.89 9.90 13.24
C ASN A 39 -1.47 8.65 14.01
N PHE A 40 -0.19 8.28 13.91
CA PHE A 40 0.35 7.07 14.53
C PHE A 40 0.05 6.96 16.05
N PRO A 41 0.36 7.98 16.88
CA PRO A 41 -0.03 7.98 18.29
C PRO A 41 -1.53 7.72 18.52
N GLN A 42 -2.41 8.39 17.78
CA GLN A 42 -3.86 8.24 17.96
C GLN A 42 -4.34 6.84 17.56
N VAL A 43 -3.84 6.30 16.45
CA VAL A 43 -4.16 4.94 16.01
C VAL A 43 -3.69 3.94 17.07
N LEU A 44 -2.46 4.07 17.55
CA LEU A 44 -1.92 3.17 18.57
C LEU A 44 -2.68 3.26 19.90
N GLN A 45 -3.03 4.47 20.35
CA GLN A 45 -3.85 4.69 21.55
C GLN A 45 -5.26 4.11 21.43
N SER A 46 -5.84 4.09 20.21
CA SER A 46 -7.13 3.44 19.98
C SER A 46 -7.06 1.92 20.07
N MET A 47 -5.91 1.32 19.73
CA MET A 47 -5.66 -0.11 19.86
C MET A 47 -5.27 -0.51 21.30
N TYR A 48 -4.63 0.39 22.03
CA TYR A 48 -4.24 0.22 23.43
C TYR A 48 -4.65 1.44 24.27
N PRO A 49 -5.80 1.41 24.96
CA PRO A 49 -6.33 2.55 25.71
C PRO A 49 -5.66 2.78 27.07
N GLY A 50 -4.67 1.95 27.46
CA GLY A 50 -3.98 2.06 28.74
C GLY A 50 -3.18 3.36 28.86
N ALA A 51 -3.22 3.98 30.05
CA ALA A 51 -2.47 5.20 30.36
C ALA A 51 -0.95 4.97 30.48
N ASP A 52 -0.53 3.71 30.52
CA ASP A 52 0.85 3.25 30.67
C ASP A 52 1.53 2.96 29.32
N LEU A 53 0.97 3.42 28.19
CA LEU A 53 1.48 3.15 26.84
C LEU A 53 2.98 3.42 26.69
N LEU A 54 3.45 4.61 27.09
CA LEU A 54 4.87 4.97 27.02
C LEU A 54 5.73 4.11 27.96
N PRO A 55 5.46 4.06 29.29
CA PRO A 55 6.20 3.19 30.22
C PRO A 55 6.31 1.75 29.72
N ARG A 56 5.21 1.16 29.24
CA ARG A 56 5.15 -0.23 28.77
C ARG A 56 6.01 -0.47 27.54
N LEU A 57 5.98 0.44 26.55
CA LEU A 57 6.87 0.34 25.39
C LEU A 57 8.34 0.45 25.79
N VAL A 58 8.68 1.41 26.66
CA VAL A 58 10.07 1.62 27.08
C VAL A 58 10.59 0.43 27.88
N GLU A 59 9.81 -0.09 28.82
CA GLU A 59 10.15 -1.28 29.59
C GLU A 59 10.38 -2.49 28.67
N TYR A 60 9.45 -2.74 27.75
CA TYR A 60 9.55 -3.86 26.83
C TYR A 60 10.77 -3.78 25.92
N LEU A 61 10.97 -2.64 25.25
CA LEU A 61 12.11 -2.42 24.36
C LEU A 61 13.43 -2.56 25.12
N SER A 62 13.50 -2.03 26.34
CA SER A 62 14.70 -2.13 27.19
C SER A 62 15.01 -3.58 27.59
N ARG A 63 13.99 -4.42 27.75
CA ARG A 63 14.16 -5.84 28.06
C ARG A 63 14.73 -6.64 26.90
N ILE A 64 14.28 -6.37 25.67
CA ILE A 64 14.74 -7.10 24.47
C ILE A 64 16.03 -6.53 23.87
N GLY A 65 16.32 -5.24 24.09
CA GLY A 65 17.48 -4.55 23.52
C GLY A 65 18.84 -5.21 23.72
N PRO A 66 19.14 -5.83 24.89
CA PRO A 66 20.38 -6.58 25.08
C PRO A 66 20.55 -7.79 24.14
N GLU A 67 19.46 -8.49 23.83
CA GLU A 67 19.50 -9.66 22.94
C GLU A 67 19.59 -9.26 21.45
N GLU A 68 19.12 -8.06 21.09
CA GLU A 68 19.10 -7.58 19.70
C GLU A 68 20.32 -6.73 19.28
N GLY A 69 21.39 -6.68 20.08
CA GLY A 69 22.62 -5.94 19.74
C GLY A 69 22.91 -4.70 20.60
N GLY A 70 22.33 -4.60 21.80
CA GLY A 70 22.86 -3.75 22.87
C GLY A 70 22.49 -2.27 22.80
N ALA A 71 21.35 -1.90 22.20
CA ALA A 71 20.88 -0.52 22.22
C ALA A 71 20.66 -0.02 23.66
N SER A 72 21.12 1.18 23.99
CA SER A 72 20.96 1.73 25.34
C SER A 72 19.50 2.05 25.65
N VAL A 73 19.09 1.86 26.91
CA VAL A 73 17.74 2.19 27.44
C VAL A 73 17.34 3.63 27.09
N GLN A 74 18.27 4.58 27.16
CA GLN A 74 18.02 5.98 26.82
C GLN A 74 17.65 6.17 25.34
N SER A 75 18.32 5.45 24.43
CA SER A 75 18.04 5.56 23.00
C SER A 75 16.69 4.95 22.63
N LEU A 76 16.35 3.80 23.24
CA LEU A 76 15.05 3.13 23.09
C LEU A 76 13.91 3.97 23.68
N GLY A 77 14.13 4.57 24.86
CA GLY A 77 13.18 5.50 25.48
C GLY A 77 12.88 6.71 24.59
N LYS A 78 13.94 7.32 24.03
CA LYS A 78 13.81 8.44 23.08
C LYS A 78 13.08 8.02 21.80
N LYS A 79 13.35 6.82 21.30
CA LYS A 79 12.69 6.25 20.11
C LYS A 79 11.18 6.11 20.35
N ALA A 80 10.77 5.47 21.44
CA ALA A 80 9.36 5.32 21.80
C ALA A 80 8.66 6.68 22.04
N HIS A 81 9.34 7.62 22.71
CA HIS A 81 8.79 8.96 22.92
C HIS A 81 8.58 9.74 21.62
N ASN A 82 9.52 9.65 20.67
CA ASN A 82 9.37 10.30 19.36
C ASN A 82 8.19 9.73 18.56
N TRP A 83 7.93 8.43 18.67
CA TRP A 83 6.75 7.80 18.06
C TRP A 83 5.45 8.32 18.67
N LEU A 84 5.34 8.32 19.99
CA LEU A 84 4.10 8.71 20.69
C LEU A 84 3.85 10.23 20.70
N SER A 85 4.89 11.04 20.48
CA SER A 85 4.73 12.48 20.23
C SER A 85 4.39 12.81 18.77
N GLY A 86 4.37 11.82 17.87
CA GLY A 86 4.13 12.02 16.44
C GLY A 86 5.28 12.72 15.71
N ARG A 87 6.47 12.83 16.33
CA ARG A 87 7.65 13.44 15.70
C ARG A 87 8.17 12.60 14.55
N ASN A 88 8.07 11.28 14.67
CA ASN A 88 8.33 10.33 13.60
C ASN A 88 7.45 9.08 13.80
N VAL A 89 7.37 8.24 12.77
CA VAL A 89 6.73 6.92 12.82
C VAL A 89 7.80 5.83 12.81
N PRO A 90 7.49 4.59 13.22
CA PRO A 90 8.44 3.49 13.09
C PRO A 90 8.88 3.32 11.62
N ALA A 91 10.20 3.32 11.40
CA ALA A 91 10.78 3.29 10.06
C ALA A 91 11.00 1.87 9.53
N ASN A 92 11.20 0.90 10.43
CA ASN A 92 11.37 -0.51 10.07
C ASN A 92 10.10 -1.30 10.41
N ARG A 93 9.73 -2.27 9.57
CA ARG A 93 8.56 -3.13 9.76
C ARG A 93 8.64 -3.91 11.08
N GLU A 94 9.82 -4.36 11.48
CA GLU A 94 10.05 -5.06 12.75
C GLU A 94 9.68 -4.22 13.99
N ASP A 95 9.80 -2.89 13.93
CA ASP A 95 9.40 -2.05 15.05
C ASP A 95 7.89 -2.14 15.31
N TYR A 96 7.07 -2.38 14.29
CA TYR A 96 5.63 -2.62 14.44
C TYR A 96 5.35 -3.95 15.14
N PHE A 97 6.12 -5.00 14.85
CA PHE A 97 6.05 -6.26 15.58
C PHE A 97 6.45 -6.06 17.05
N ARG A 98 7.58 -5.38 17.32
CA ARG A 98 8.01 -5.07 18.70
C ARG A 98 6.91 -4.34 19.48
N ILE A 99 6.26 -3.36 18.85
CA ILE A 99 5.12 -2.62 19.44
C ILE A 99 3.94 -3.56 19.70
N ALA A 100 3.58 -4.42 18.75
CA ALA A 100 2.49 -5.36 18.91
C ALA A 100 2.72 -6.33 20.07
N PHE A 101 3.91 -6.94 20.17
CA PHE A 101 4.25 -7.81 21.30
C PHE A 101 4.32 -7.05 22.63
N ALA A 102 4.82 -5.81 22.64
CA ALA A 102 4.91 -5.01 23.86
C ALA A 102 3.53 -4.72 24.46
N LEU A 103 2.56 -4.40 23.60
CA LEU A 103 1.22 -4.00 24.00
C LEU A 103 0.23 -5.16 24.06
N GLY A 104 0.63 -6.36 23.58
CA GLY A 104 -0.27 -7.51 23.47
C GLY A 104 -1.35 -7.30 22.41
N LEU A 105 -1.00 -6.66 21.30
CA LEU A 105 -1.92 -6.50 20.16
C LEU A 105 -2.14 -7.85 19.47
N GLY A 106 -3.36 -8.09 18.99
CA GLY A 106 -3.66 -9.24 18.14
C GLY A 106 -3.09 -9.09 16.72
N GLU A 107 -3.08 -10.21 15.98
CA GLU A 107 -2.63 -10.26 14.58
C GLU A 107 -3.39 -9.27 13.68
N SER A 108 -4.71 -9.13 13.86
CA SER A 108 -5.53 -8.18 13.08
C SER A 108 -5.17 -6.72 13.35
N GLN A 109 -4.85 -6.38 14.61
CA GLN A 109 -4.41 -5.04 15.00
C GLN A 109 -3.02 -4.73 14.42
N LEU A 110 -2.08 -5.68 14.49
CA LEU A 110 -0.77 -5.54 13.84
C LEU A 110 -0.92 -5.38 12.33
N ASN A 111 -1.76 -6.20 11.67
CA ASN A 111 -2.00 -6.12 10.24
C ASN A 111 -2.55 -4.73 9.84
N THR A 112 -3.47 -4.19 10.64
CA THR A 112 -4.02 -2.85 10.45
C THR A 112 -2.95 -1.77 10.62
N LEU A 113 -2.11 -1.88 11.66
CA LEU A 113 -1.04 -0.92 11.93
C LEU A 113 0.01 -0.92 10.80
N LEU A 114 0.42 -2.09 10.32
CA LEU A 114 1.33 -2.23 9.18
C LEU A 114 0.69 -1.63 7.92
N GLY A 115 -0.56 -1.98 7.62
CA GLY A 115 -1.25 -1.48 6.43
C GLY A 115 -1.35 0.04 6.37
N LEU A 116 -1.66 0.69 7.50
CA LEU A 116 -1.80 2.16 7.57
C LEU A 116 -0.48 2.92 7.38
N PHE A 117 0.66 2.32 7.72
CA PHE A 117 1.94 3.06 7.79
C PHE A 117 3.06 2.49 6.91
N THR A 118 2.82 1.37 6.21
CA THR A 118 3.85 0.70 5.38
C THR A 118 3.34 0.20 4.01
N ASP A 119 2.10 0.54 3.63
CA ASP A 119 1.38 0.09 2.42
C ASP A 119 1.05 -1.42 2.34
N TYR A 120 1.67 -2.25 3.19
CA TYR A 120 1.45 -3.69 3.25
C TYR A 120 1.03 -4.13 4.64
N GLY A 121 0.12 -5.11 4.69
CA GLY A 121 -0.17 -5.86 5.91
C GLY A 121 0.98 -6.78 6.30
N ILE A 122 0.71 -7.81 7.11
CA ILE A 122 1.69 -8.86 7.43
C ILE A 122 2.07 -9.60 6.15
N GLN A 123 3.36 -9.73 5.88
CA GLN A 123 3.87 -10.42 4.69
C GLN A 123 4.14 -11.89 5.03
N TYR A 124 3.16 -12.78 4.85
CA TYR A 124 3.32 -14.21 5.14
C TYR A 124 4.34 -14.94 4.26
N ARG A 125 4.76 -14.32 3.15
CA ARG A 125 5.88 -14.78 2.29
C ARG A 125 7.26 -14.36 2.83
N ASP A 126 7.30 -13.52 3.86
CA ASP A 126 8.51 -13.27 4.62
C ASP A 126 8.49 -14.26 5.79
N GLY A 127 9.46 -15.17 5.79
CA GLY A 127 9.51 -16.24 6.78
C GLY A 127 9.60 -15.71 8.22
N ARG A 128 10.20 -14.53 8.43
CA ARG A 128 10.32 -13.89 9.74
C ARG A 128 8.97 -13.34 10.17
N GLU A 129 8.31 -12.56 9.32
CA GLU A 129 6.98 -12.00 9.61
C GLU A 129 5.93 -13.09 9.84
N LEU A 130 5.98 -14.17 9.06
CA LEU A 130 5.12 -15.34 9.27
C LEU A 130 5.32 -15.94 10.67
N VAL A 131 6.57 -16.22 11.06
CA VAL A 131 6.85 -16.76 12.40
C VAL A 131 6.40 -15.79 13.48
N PHE A 132 6.69 -14.50 13.33
CA PHE A 132 6.38 -13.51 14.36
C PHE A 132 4.87 -13.31 14.50
N ALA A 133 4.12 -13.32 13.38
CA ALA A 133 2.66 -13.30 13.41
C ALA A 133 2.09 -14.52 14.13
N TRP A 134 2.70 -15.71 13.93
CA TRP A 134 2.26 -16.94 14.60
C TRP A 134 2.41 -16.86 16.12
N PHE A 135 3.61 -16.45 16.56
CA PHE A 135 3.92 -16.31 17.98
C PHE A 135 3.02 -15.26 18.63
N LEU A 136 2.76 -14.15 17.93
CA LEU A 136 1.84 -13.11 18.41
C LEU A 136 0.41 -13.65 18.57
N ARG A 137 -0.11 -14.38 17.56
CA ARG A 137 -1.45 -14.99 17.60
C ARG A 137 -1.63 -15.95 18.79
N HIS A 138 -0.59 -16.73 19.10
CA HIS A 138 -0.61 -17.72 20.16
C HIS A 138 -0.21 -17.18 21.53
N GLY A 139 0.02 -15.86 21.65
CA GLY A 139 0.35 -15.21 22.92
C GLY A 139 1.76 -15.49 23.44
N HIS A 140 2.67 -15.93 22.57
CA HIS A 140 4.07 -16.15 22.92
C HIS A 140 4.88 -14.84 22.87
N GLY A 141 6.09 -14.86 23.44
CA GLY A 141 6.97 -13.69 23.48
C GLY A 141 7.75 -13.45 22.19
N TYR A 142 8.11 -12.20 21.93
CA TYR A 142 8.98 -11.80 20.82
C TYR A 142 10.32 -12.53 20.81
N LEU A 143 10.98 -12.65 21.98
CA LEU A 143 12.27 -13.34 22.07
C LEU A 143 12.14 -14.84 21.77
N ASP A 144 10.99 -15.45 22.08
CA ASP A 144 10.73 -16.84 21.71
C ASP A 144 10.60 -16.97 20.19
N ALA A 145 9.89 -16.03 19.55
CA ALA A 145 9.76 -15.96 18.09
C ALA A 145 11.12 -15.75 17.40
N LEU A 146 11.94 -14.86 17.95
CA LEU A 146 13.29 -14.58 17.46
C LEU A 146 14.17 -15.83 17.52
N ARG A 147 14.26 -16.49 18.69
CA ARG A 147 15.06 -17.72 18.84
C ARG A 147 14.54 -18.85 17.97
N PHE A 148 13.23 -18.98 17.83
CA PHE A 148 12.64 -19.97 16.92
C PHE A 148 13.06 -19.72 15.48
N TYR A 149 12.95 -18.46 15.02
CA TYR A 149 13.33 -18.07 13.66
C TYR A 149 14.83 -18.24 13.40
N GLU A 150 15.69 -17.88 14.34
CA GLU A 150 17.15 -18.07 14.24
C GLU A 150 17.56 -19.54 14.15
N ALA A 151 16.73 -20.46 14.65
CA ALA A 151 16.92 -21.90 14.55
C ALA A 151 16.35 -22.52 13.25
N LEU A 152 15.85 -21.70 12.31
CA LEU A 152 15.37 -22.14 11.00
C LEU A 152 16.44 -21.88 9.92
N PRO A 153 16.43 -22.64 8.81
CA PRO A 153 17.27 -22.31 7.67
C PRO A 153 16.86 -20.96 7.08
N ILE A 154 17.88 -20.22 6.61
CA ILE A 154 17.68 -18.95 5.93
C ILE A 154 17.08 -19.25 4.55
N ALA A 155 16.02 -18.53 4.19
CA ALA A 155 15.43 -18.62 2.86
C ALA A 155 16.50 -18.26 1.80
N PRO A 156 16.52 -18.96 0.65
CA PRO A 156 17.52 -18.73 -0.40
C PRO A 156 17.47 -17.32 -1.00
N GLY A 157 16.39 -16.55 -0.74
CA GLY A 157 16.19 -15.20 -1.24
C GLY A 157 15.57 -15.22 -2.64
N MET A 158 15.67 -14.11 -3.38
CA MET A 158 15.13 -14.00 -4.74
C MET A 158 15.85 -14.98 -5.71
N GLU A 159 15.41 -16.23 -5.76
CA GLU A 159 15.68 -17.13 -6.88
C GLU A 159 14.64 -16.92 -7.99
N ARG A 160 15.06 -17.07 -9.25
CA ARG A 160 14.24 -16.79 -10.44
C ARG A 160 12.96 -17.62 -10.41
N LEU A 161 11.84 -16.93 -10.55
CA LEU A 161 10.50 -17.50 -10.47
C LEU A 161 10.13 -18.14 -11.81
N GLU A 162 9.76 -19.43 -11.78
CA GLU A 162 9.09 -20.10 -12.90
C GLU A 162 7.63 -19.61 -12.96
N PRO A 163 7.16 -19.07 -14.10
CA PRO A 163 5.78 -18.58 -14.24
C PRO A 163 4.75 -19.70 -14.03
N GLY A 164 3.68 -19.43 -13.28
CA GLY A 164 2.49 -20.28 -13.19
C GLY A 164 2.37 -21.19 -11.96
N ARG A 165 3.46 -21.53 -11.25
CA ARG A 165 3.39 -22.32 -10.00
C ARG A 165 3.09 -21.47 -8.74
N ASN A 166 3.37 -20.17 -8.79
CA ASN A 166 3.58 -19.38 -7.58
C ASN A 166 2.52 -18.28 -7.32
N SER A 167 1.56 -18.08 -8.23
CA SER A 167 0.52 -17.04 -8.08
C SER A 167 -0.45 -17.35 -6.94
N GLN A 168 -0.71 -18.63 -6.65
CA GLN A 168 -1.64 -19.09 -5.62
C GLN A 168 -1.00 -19.19 -4.21
N LEU A 169 0.34 -19.08 -4.13
CA LEU A 169 1.09 -19.34 -2.90
C LEU A 169 0.77 -18.39 -1.75
N THR A 170 0.45 -17.11 -2.00
CA THR A 170 0.24 -16.15 -0.89
C THR A 170 -1.04 -16.46 -0.11
N HIS A 171 -2.15 -16.71 -0.81
CA HIS A 171 -3.42 -17.09 -0.19
C HIS A 171 -3.39 -18.51 0.36
N GLU A 172 -2.78 -19.47 -0.35
CA GLU A 172 -2.67 -20.85 0.13
C GLU A 172 -1.76 -20.95 1.36
N LEU A 173 -0.61 -20.27 1.35
CA LEU A 173 0.30 -20.23 2.51
C LEU A 173 -0.39 -19.58 3.69
N HIS A 174 -1.08 -18.45 3.49
CA HIS A 174 -1.84 -17.80 4.55
C HIS A 174 -2.92 -18.74 5.13
N ASN A 175 -3.73 -19.37 4.28
CA ASN A 175 -4.79 -20.28 4.72
C ASN A 175 -4.24 -21.50 5.47
N ARG A 176 -3.16 -22.10 4.96
CA ARG A 176 -2.45 -23.20 5.64
C ARG A 176 -1.92 -22.76 7.00
N PHE A 177 -1.33 -21.57 7.04
CA PHE A 177 -0.78 -20.97 8.24
C PHE A 177 -1.85 -20.64 9.31
N GLN A 178 -3.09 -20.37 8.93
CA GLN A 178 -4.19 -20.17 9.90
C GLN A 178 -4.51 -21.44 10.69
N LEU A 179 -4.23 -22.63 10.13
CA LEU A 179 -4.57 -23.92 10.75
C LEU A 179 -3.51 -24.42 11.75
N ILE A 180 -2.30 -23.86 11.72
CA ILE A 180 -1.16 -24.32 12.53
C ILE A 180 -1.36 -23.97 14.01
N GLN A 181 -1.28 -24.98 14.88
CA GLN A 181 -1.47 -24.84 16.33
C GLN A 181 -0.21 -25.09 17.16
N THR A 182 0.80 -25.75 16.59
CA THR A 182 2.04 -26.11 17.31
C THR A 182 3.29 -25.56 16.65
N THR A 183 4.36 -25.42 17.44
CA THR A 183 5.68 -24.98 16.96
C THR A 183 6.32 -25.98 15.99
N GLU A 184 6.00 -27.26 16.12
CA GLU A 184 6.44 -28.36 15.24
C GLU A 184 5.77 -28.25 13.87
N GLU A 185 4.45 -28.04 13.85
CA GLU A 185 3.69 -27.77 12.61
C GLU A 185 4.18 -26.47 11.94
N LEU A 186 4.46 -25.43 12.72
CA LEU A 186 5.03 -24.19 12.20
C LEU A 186 6.38 -24.43 11.52
N ARG A 187 7.28 -25.19 12.17
CA ARG A 187 8.58 -25.55 11.62
C ARG A 187 8.42 -26.35 10.32
N HIS A 188 7.51 -27.33 10.31
CA HIS A 188 7.24 -28.12 9.11
C HIS A 188 6.73 -27.25 7.97
N CYS A 189 5.72 -26.41 8.22
CA CYS A 189 5.17 -25.49 7.23
C CYS A 189 6.24 -24.53 6.69
N TYR A 190 7.11 -24.01 7.56
CA TYR A 190 8.21 -23.15 7.14
C TYR A 190 9.17 -23.89 6.19
N LEU A 191 9.60 -25.11 6.56
CA LEU A 191 10.53 -25.90 5.75
C LEU A 191 9.94 -26.30 4.40
N GLU A 192 8.66 -26.68 4.35
CA GLU A 192 7.97 -27.00 3.10
C GLU A 192 7.86 -25.81 2.14
N ASN A 193 7.89 -24.59 2.66
CA ASN A 193 7.75 -23.37 1.86
C ASN A 193 9.04 -22.56 1.76
N LEU A 194 10.17 -23.12 2.21
CA LEU A 194 11.45 -22.41 2.34
C LEU A 194 11.88 -21.74 1.04
N GLU A 195 11.71 -22.44 -0.09
CA GLU A 195 12.12 -21.98 -1.42
C GLU A 195 11.25 -20.84 -1.96
N TYR A 196 10.05 -20.63 -1.41
CA TYR A 196 9.12 -19.59 -1.85
C TYR A 196 9.29 -18.27 -1.08
N PHE A 197 9.93 -18.30 0.09
CA PHE A 197 10.14 -17.10 0.89
C PHE A 197 11.09 -16.11 0.19
N GLY A 198 10.74 -14.82 0.26
CA GLY A 198 11.52 -13.75 -0.38
C GLY A 198 11.28 -13.59 -1.89
N SER A 199 10.34 -14.34 -2.47
CA SER A 199 9.87 -14.14 -3.85
C SER A 199 9.11 -12.82 -4.00
N LEU A 200 9.20 -12.18 -5.17
CA LEU A 200 8.44 -10.96 -5.53
C LEU A 200 6.92 -11.16 -5.45
N HIS A 201 6.16 -10.07 -5.32
CA HIS A 201 4.70 -10.11 -5.19
C HIS A 201 4.16 -10.43 -6.57
N LEU A 202 4.11 -11.73 -6.91
CA LEU A 202 3.78 -12.16 -8.26
C LEU A 202 2.39 -11.72 -8.70
N ARG A 203 1.41 -11.71 -7.78
CA ARG A 203 0.06 -11.17 -8.05
C ARG A 203 0.13 -9.70 -8.46
N ALA A 204 0.84 -8.88 -7.67
CA ALA A 204 1.05 -7.48 -8.01
C ALA A 204 1.80 -7.32 -9.35
N TYR A 205 2.77 -8.19 -9.64
CA TYR A 205 3.48 -8.20 -10.93
C TYR A 205 2.55 -8.55 -12.10
N TYR A 206 1.63 -9.51 -11.95
CA TYR A 206 0.69 -9.86 -13.02
C TYR A 206 -0.28 -8.72 -13.32
N TYR A 207 -0.83 -8.05 -12.29
CA TYR A 207 -1.62 -6.83 -12.50
C TYR A 207 -0.80 -5.72 -13.16
N PHE A 208 0.42 -5.48 -12.67
CA PHE A 208 1.34 -4.52 -13.26
C PHE A 208 1.61 -4.80 -14.73
N GLN A 209 1.91 -6.05 -15.08
CA GLN A 209 2.19 -6.45 -16.45
C GLN A 209 0.94 -6.28 -17.33
N GLY A 210 -0.22 -6.73 -16.87
CA GLY A 210 -1.48 -6.59 -17.62
C GLY A 210 -1.82 -5.14 -17.93
N TYR A 211 -1.71 -4.24 -16.95
CA TYR A 211 -1.94 -2.82 -17.18
C TYR A 211 -0.84 -2.16 -18.02
N LEU A 212 0.43 -2.50 -17.77
CA LEU A 212 1.54 -1.91 -18.51
C LEU A 212 1.51 -2.31 -19.99
N ASP A 213 1.16 -3.56 -20.30
CA ASP A 213 1.08 -4.06 -21.67
C ASP A 213 0.02 -3.29 -22.49
N GLN A 214 -1.08 -2.85 -21.87
CA GLN A 214 -2.09 -1.98 -22.52
C GLN A 214 -1.51 -0.61 -22.90
N LEU A 215 -0.68 -0.03 -22.03
CA LEU A 215 -0.06 1.28 -22.28
C LEU A 215 1.09 1.19 -23.29
N ILE A 216 1.74 0.03 -23.38
CA ILE A 216 2.78 -0.25 -24.39
C ILE A 216 2.13 -0.50 -25.75
N HIS A 217 1.00 -1.19 -25.79
CA HIS A 217 0.32 -1.62 -27.02
C HIS A 217 -1.10 -1.01 -27.12
N PRO A 218 -1.22 0.32 -27.28
CA PRO A 218 -2.53 0.97 -27.37
C PRO A 218 -3.32 0.49 -28.60
N VAL A 219 -4.62 0.26 -28.43
CA VAL A 219 -5.51 -0.13 -29.53
C VAL A 219 -5.84 1.12 -30.36
N PRO A 220 -5.69 1.11 -31.69
CA PRO A 220 -5.89 2.30 -32.50
C PRO A 220 -7.33 2.81 -32.43
N SER A 221 -7.46 4.13 -32.23
CA SER A 221 -8.73 4.84 -32.21
C SER A 221 -9.31 4.96 -33.63
N TRP A 222 -9.98 3.91 -34.11
CA TRP A 222 -10.89 3.90 -35.25
C TRP A 222 -10.36 4.36 -36.64
N ASP A 223 -9.10 4.81 -36.74
CA ASP A 223 -8.44 5.23 -37.98
C ASP A 223 -7.35 4.21 -38.38
N ASP A 224 -7.15 4.01 -39.68
CA ASP A 224 -6.37 2.92 -40.32
C ASP A 224 -4.85 2.92 -40.01
N GLY A 225 -4.39 3.72 -39.05
CA GLY A 225 -3.02 3.77 -38.58
C GLY A 225 -2.79 2.82 -37.40
N LYS A 226 -1.85 1.86 -37.54
CA LYS A 226 -1.33 1.14 -36.38
C LYS A 226 -0.60 2.13 -35.47
N GLU A 227 -1.12 2.38 -34.28
CA GLU A 227 -0.37 3.09 -33.25
C GLU A 227 0.89 2.27 -32.91
N PRO A 228 2.09 2.89 -32.89
CA PRO A 228 3.32 2.16 -32.63
C PRO A 228 3.43 1.76 -31.17
N ASP A 229 4.12 0.65 -30.90
CA ASP A 229 4.43 0.25 -29.54
C ASP A 229 5.22 1.34 -28.79
N TYR A 230 4.79 1.64 -27.56
CA TYR A 230 5.41 2.65 -26.72
C TYR A 230 6.58 2.09 -25.93
N SER A 231 7.67 2.85 -25.86
CA SER A 231 8.77 2.56 -24.94
C SER A 231 8.34 2.81 -23.49
N ILE A 232 9.04 2.24 -22.50
CA ILE A 232 8.78 2.53 -21.07
C ILE A 232 8.93 4.03 -20.76
N GLU A 233 9.84 4.72 -21.46
CA GLU A 233 10.00 6.17 -21.33
C GLU A 233 8.79 6.92 -21.90
N THR A 234 8.27 6.48 -23.04
CA THR A 234 7.03 6.99 -23.63
C THR A 234 5.86 6.79 -22.69
N VAL A 235 5.65 5.57 -22.17
CA VAL A 235 4.59 5.28 -21.19
C VAL A 235 4.70 6.18 -19.96
N MET A 236 5.92 6.34 -19.41
CA MET A 236 6.15 7.18 -18.25
C MET A 236 5.78 8.64 -18.54
N ASN A 237 6.21 9.19 -19.68
CA ASN A 237 5.98 10.59 -20.01
C ASN A 237 4.51 10.87 -20.37
N THR A 238 3.89 10.00 -21.17
CA THR A 238 2.53 10.16 -21.67
C THR A 238 1.49 9.94 -20.58
N TYR A 239 1.66 8.92 -19.72
CA TYR A 239 0.58 8.48 -18.83
C TYR A 239 0.85 8.63 -17.33
N LEU A 240 2.08 8.34 -16.88
CA LEU A 240 2.38 8.21 -15.45
C LEU A 240 3.04 9.44 -14.83
N SER A 241 3.53 10.38 -15.65
CA SER A 241 4.18 11.59 -15.16
C SER A 241 3.17 12.51 -14.49
N MET A 242 1.98 12.66 -15.08
CA MET A 242 0.84 13.46 -14.62
C MET A 242 1.25 14.82 -14.05
N GLN A 243 2.24 15.45 -14.69
CA GLN A 243 2.82 16.74 -14.28
C GLN A 243 3.40 16.76 -12.84
N VAL A 244 3.66 15.62 -12.22
CA VAL A 244 4.31 15.55 -10.90
C VAL A 244 5.82 15.81 -11.04
N PRO A 245 6.39 16.76 -10.27
CA PRO A 245 7.81 17.10 -10.40
C PRO A 245 8.74 15.94 -10.00
N SER A 246 9.73 15.67 -10.86
CA SER A 246 10.76 14.63 -10.63
C SER A 246 11.93 15.12 -9.76
N GLY A 247 12.12 16.44 -9.63
CA GLY A 247 13.31 17.06 -8.99
C GLY A 247 13.50 16.79 -7.49
N ALA A 248 14.76 16.63 -7.05
CA ALA A 248 15.07 16.22 -5.67
C ALA A 248 14.73 17.24 -4.57
N LYS A 249 14.60 18.54 -4.90
CA LYS A 249 14.31 19.59 -3.91
C LYS A 249 12.88 19.43 -3.36
N ARG A 250 12.74 19.48 -2.03
CA ARG A 250 11.46 19.27 -1.33
C ARG A 250 11.13 20.34 -0.29
N SER A 251 11.97 21.36 -0.14
CA SER A 251 11.90 22.30 0.99
C SER A 251 10.62 23.13 0.99
N HIS A 252 10.14 23.55 -0.19
CA HIS A 252 8.95 24.38 -0.35
C HIS A 252 7.63 23.57 -0.36
N TYR A 253 7.67 22.24 -0.53
CA TYR A 253 6.45 21.43 -0.55
C TYR A 253 5.80 21.29 0.83
N SER A 254 4.48 21.39 0.86
CA SER A 254 3.62 21.04 1.98
C SER A 254 3.74 19.56 2.35
N LEU A 255 3.19 19.18 3.50
CA LEU A 255 3.16 17.77 3.92
C LEU A 255 2.40 16.90 2.90
N ILE A 256 1.25 17.36 2.42
CA ILE A 256 0.39 16.62 1.49
C ILE A 256 1.09 16.44 0.14
N GLN A 257 1.69 17.49 -0.40
CA GLN A 257 2.51 17.39 -1.61
C GLN A 257 3.65 16.38 -1.46
N LYS A 258 4.32 16.36 -0.29
CA LYS A 258 5.37 15.37 0.00
C LYS A 258 4.83 13.95 0.04
N LEU A 259 3.66 13.71 0.65
CA LEU A 259 3.02 12.39 0.75
C LEU A 259 2.54 11.86 -0.62
N ILE A 260 1.89 12.72 -1.42
CA ILE A 260 1.45 12.37 -2.77
C ILE A 260 2.64 12.05 -3.65
N ARG A 261 3.68 12.89 -3.63
CA ARG A 261 4.89 12.72 -4.46
C ARG A 261 5.79 11.57 -4.00
N GLN A 262 5.76 11.18 -2.73
CA GLN A 262 6.63 10.12 -2.20
C GLN A 262 6.46 8.83 -3.01
N ASN A 263 7.58 8.26 -3.45
CA ASN A 263 7.61 7.02 -4.25
C ASN A 263 6.79 7.08 -5.55
N TRP A 264 6.63 8.27 -6.15
CA TRP A 264 6.07 8.40 -7.50
C TRP A 264 6.91 7.58 -8.50
N PRO A 265 6.29 6.86 -9.45
CA PRO A 265 7.01 6.05 -10.42
C PRO A 265 7.95 6.88 -11.30
N ASN A 266 8.98 6.21 -11.81
CA ASN A 266 9.89 6.75 -12.82
C ASN A 266 10.38 5.62 -13.73
N THR A 267 10.94 5.97 -14.89
CA THR A 267 11.41 5.03 -15.92
C THR A 267 12.36 3.96 -15.37
N THR A 268 13.27 4.35 -14.46
CA THR A 268 14.23 3.40 -13.85
C THR A 268 13.52 2.39 -12.95
N ALA A 269 12.57 2.86 -12.13
CA ALA A 269 11.77 1.98 -11.27
C ALA A 269 10.93 1.00 -12.11
N LEU A 270 10.25 1.49 -13.16
CA LEU A 270 9.46 0.64 -14.07
C LEU A 270 10.32 -0.44 -14.73
N ASN A 271 11.49 -0.08 -15.26
CA ASN A 271 12.42 -1.05 -15.84
C ASN A 271 12.92 -2.07 -14.82
N ASN A 272 13.20 -1.65 -13.59
CA ASN A 272 13.63 -2.59 -12.54
C ASN A 272 12.51 -3.55 -12.13
N ILE A 273 11.26 -3.09 -12.06
CA ILE A 273 10.09 -3.94 -11.79
C ILE A 273 9.89 -4.94 -12.93
N ARG A 274 9.89 -4.48 -14.19
CA ARG A 274 9.76 -5.33 -15.40
C ARG A 274 10.85 -6.41 -15.49
N ASN A 275 12.04 -6.11 -14.97
CA ASN A 275 13.16 -7.06 -14.92
C ASN A 275 13.21 -7.88 -13.62
N HIS A 276 12.14 -7.90 -12.82
CA HIS A 276 12.05 -8.64 -11.56
C HIS A 276 13.17 -8.30 -10.55
N LYS A 277 13.59 -7.02 -10.50
CA LYS A 277 14.58 -6.53 -9.53
C LYS A 277 13.96 -5.77 -8.35
N LEU A 278 12.75 -5.25 -8.54
CA LEU A 278 11.98 -4.53 -7.52
C LEU A 278 10.55 -5.06 -7.48
N ASP A 279 9.95 -5.05 -6.30
CA ASP A 279 8.51 -5.29 -6.13
C ASP A 279 7.70 -4.14 -6.73
N VAL A 280 6.47 -4.45 -7.14
CA VAL A 280 5.49 -3.46 -7.61
C VAL A 280 4.99 -2.64 -6.42
N PRO A 281 5.14 -1.31 -6.41
CA PRO A 281 4.59 -0.47 -5.36
C PRO A 281 3.06 -0.36 -5.47
N ARG A 282 2.36 -0.36 -4.33
CA ARG A 282 0.91 -0.13 -4.23
C ARG A 282 0.45 1.10 -5.04
N LYS A 283 1.17 2.21 -4.87
CA LYS A 283 0.92 3.46 -5.58
C LYS A 283 0.94 3.30 -7.11
N LEU A 284 1.86 2.49 -7.64
CA LEU A 284 1.95 2.27 -9.08
C LEU A 284 0.74 1.48 -9.61
N LEU A 285 0.28 0.45 -8.88
CA LEU A 285 -0.93 -0.28 -9.27
C LEU A 285 -2.17 0.62 -9.31
N LEU A 286 -2.33 1.49 -8.32
CA LEU A 286 -3.43 2.44 -8.28
C LEU A 286 -3.39 3.44 -9.45
N LEU A 287 -2.19 3.94 -9.80
CA LEU A 287 -2.02 4.80 -10.98
C LEU A 287 -2.36 4.07 -12.28
N LEU A 288 -1.85 2.85 -12.43
CA LEU A 288 -2.12 2.04 -13.62
C LEU A 288 -3.62 1.74 -13.77
N TYR A 289 -4.32 1.47 -12.67
CA TYR A 289 -5.77 1.32 -12.66
C TYR A 289 -6.47 2.57 -13.18
N VAL A 290 -6.11 3.76 -12.69
CA VAL A 290 -6.70 5.04 -13.11
C VAL A 290 -6.42 5.34 -14.58
N VAL A 291 -5.20 5.10 -15.07
CA VAL A 291 -4.81 5.40 -16.45
C VAL A 291 -5.43 4.45 -17.45
N THR A 292 -5.51 3.16 -17.13
CA THR A 292 -6.13 2.15 -18.00
C THR A 292 -7.64 2.09 -17.84
N GLU A 293 -8.15 2.83 -16.85
CA GLU A 293 -9.50 2.80 -16.31
C GLU A 293 -10.01 1.39 -15.96
N ASN A 294 -9.16 0.37 -15.90
CA ASN A 294 -9.49 -1.06 -15.77
C ASN A 294 -10.19 -1.70 -16.99
N THR A 295 -9.85 -1.28 -18.22
CA THR A 295 -10.45 -1.80 -19.47
C THR A 295 -9.86 -3.13 -19.95
N GLY A 296 -8.75 -3.57 -19.37
CA GLY A 296 -7.89 -4.59 -20.00
C GLY A 296 -8.20 -6.07 -19.79
N ASP A 297 -9.20 -6.46 -19.00
CA ASP A 297 -9.40 -7.89 -18.69
C ASP A 297 -10.41 -8.59 -19.63
N THR A 298 -11.25 -7.85 -20.36
CA THR A 298 -12.35 -8.46 -21.14
C THR A 298 -12.23 -8.30 -22.64
N GLY A 299 -11.38 -7.39 -23.15
CA GLY A 299 -11.36 -7.04 -24.58
C GLY A 299 -12.71 -6.52 -25.11
N ASP A 300 -13.64 -6.24 -24.19
CA ASP A 300 -14.97 -5.74 -24.44
C ASP A 300 -14.95 -4.24 -24.16
N PRO A 301 -15.15 -3.38 -25.18
CA PRO A 301 -15.24 -1.95 -24.98
C PRO A 301 -16.51 -1.54 -24.21
N TYR A 302 -17.47 -2.46 -23.99
CA TYR A 302 -18.66 -2.21 -23.20
C TYR A 302 -18.36 -2.28 -21.70
N ARG A 303 -18.71 -1.21 -20.98
CA ARG A 303 -18.68 -1.18 -19.52
C ARG A 303 -20.09 -0.92 -19.03
N GLU A 304 -20.63 -1.83 -18.23
CA GLU A 304 -21.93 -1.61 -17.58
C GLU A 304 -21.94 -0.32 -16.74
N LEU A 305 -20.78 0.09 -16.22
CA LEU A 305 -20.62 1.33 -15.47
C LEU A 305 -20.77 2.60 -16.31
N ASP A 306 -20.72 2.53 -17.64
CA ASP A 306 -20.86 3.70 -18.52
C ASP A 306 -22.33 3.94 -18.93
N GLU A 307 -23.26 3.17 -18.36
CA GLU A 307 -24.68 3.30 -18.60
C GLU A 307 -25.31 4.43 -17.78
N SER A 308 -26.05 5.30 -18.45
CA SER A 308 -26.70 6.50 -17.88
C SER A 308 -27.65 6.27 -16.68
N TYR A 309 -28.03 5.02 -16.41
CA TYR A 309 -28.85 4.67 -15.24
C TYR A 309 -28.02 4.35 -14.00
N ILE A 310 -26.72 4.13 -14.13
CA ILE A 310 -25.81 3.88 -13.02
C ILE A 310 -25.52 5.21 -12.33
N THR A 311 -25.76 5.26 -11.02
CA THR A 311 -25.47 6.44 -10.23
C THR A 311 -23.96 6.58 -9.96
N LEU A 312 -23.51 7.80 -9.69
CA LEU A 312 -22.11 8.04 -9.29
C LEU A 312 -21.71 7.23 -8.04
N GLU A 313 -22.66 7.01 -7.13
CA GLU A 313 -22.45 6.19 -5.93
C GLU A 313 -22.18 4.73 -6.30
N GLU A 314 -22.99 4.15 -7.20
CA GLU A 314 -22.80 2.77 -7.67
C GLU A 314 -21.47 2.61 -8.42
N ARG A 315 -21.07 3.57 -9.27
CA ARG A 315 -19.74 3.53 -9.95
C ARG A 315 -18.59 3.60 -8.95
N LEU A 316 -18.66 4.53 -8.00
CA LEU A 316 -17.65 4.66 -6.95
C LEU A 316 -17.56 3.38 -6.12
N GLU A 317 -18.70 2.77 -5.76
CA GLU A 317 -18.72 1.52 -5.03
C GLU A 317 -18.09 0.37 -5.81
N ASP A 318 -18.41 0.21 -7.09
CA ASP A 318 -17.81 -0.83 -7.91
C ASP A 318 -16.29 -0.67 -8.00
N HIS A 319 -15.80 0.53 -8.32
CA HIS A 319 -14.37 0.81 -8.35
C HIS A 319 -13.72 0.62 -6.97
N TRP A 320 -14.39 1.00 -5.88
CA TRP A 320 -13.92 0.76 -4.51
C TRP A 320 -13.76 -0.73 -4.22
N TRP A 321 -14.75 -1.55 -4.57
CA TRP A 321 -14.70 -3.00 -4.38
C TRP A 321 -13.63 -3.64 -5.24
N THR A 322 -13.55 -3.27 -6.52
CA THR A 322 -12.57 -3.77 -7.48
C THR A 322 -11.14 -3.45 -7.06
N LEU A 323 -10.87 -2.20 -6.68
CA LEU A 323 -9.54 -1.79 -6.21
C LEU A 323 -9.16 -2.51 -4.91
N ASN A 324 -10.07 -2.61 -3.93
CA ASN A 324 -9.76 -3.30 -2.69
C ASN A 324 -9.59 -4.81 -2.85
N ALA A 325 -10.31 -5.43 -3.79
CA ALA A 325 -10.10 -6.83 -4.16
C ALA A 325 -8.71 -7.04 -4.77
N MET A 326 -8.31 -6.20 -5.72
CA MET A 326 -6.95 -6.22 -6.31
C MET A 326 -5.86 -6.04 -5.25
N LEU A 327 -6.03 -5.04 -4.37
CA LEU A 327 -5.07 -4.76 -3.29
C LEU A 327 -4.97 -5.93 -2.31
N SER A 328 -6.10 -6.51 -1.90
CA SER A 328 -6.16 -7.66 -1.01
C SER A 328 -5.46 -8.88 -1.61
N ASP A 329 -5.69 -9.16 -2.89
CA ASP A 329 -5.04 -10.25 -3.62
C ASP A 329 -3.52 -10.04 -3.76
N CYS A 330 -3.06 -8.79 -3.71
CA CYS A 330 -1.65 -8.42 -3.66
C CYS A 330 -1.05 -8.38 -2.23
N GLY A 331 -1.84 -8.62 -1.18
CA GLY A 331 -1.40 -8.47 0.21
C GLY A 331 -1.17 -7.00 0.65
N MET A 332 -1.70 -6.04 -0.10
CA MET A 332 -1.57 -4.61 0.15
C MET A 332 -2.70 -4.07 1.02
N ALA A 333 -2.46 -2.95 1.68
CA ALA A 333 -3.47 -2.28 2.48
C ALA A 333 -4.64 -1.78 1.60
N PRO A 334 -5.90 -1.88 2.06
CA PRO A 334 -7.04 -1.32 1.37
C PRO A 334 -6.94 0.21 1.24
N LEU A 335 -7.80 0.81 0.42
CA LEU A 335 -7.91 2.26 0.29
C LEU A 335 -8.29 2.91 1.63
N ASP A 336 -7.56 3.96 2.02
CA ASP A 336 -7.87 4.77 3.18
C ASP A 336 -8.23 6.20 2.76
N LEU A 337 -9.48 6.58 2.97
CA LEU A 337 -9.99 7.94 2.69
C LEU A 337 -9.24 9.06 3.44
N ARG A 338 -8.43 8.70 4.44
CA ARG A 338 -7.58 9.64 5.20
C ARG A 338 -6.12 9.65 4.72
N ASN A 339 -5.79 8.85 3.71
CA ASN A 339 -4.54 8.91 2.96
C ASN A 339 -4.72 9.88 1.76
N PRO A 340 -3.90 10.92 1.61
CA PRO A 340 -4.09 11.92 0.55
C PRO A 340 -3.99 11.36 -0.87
N PHE A 341 -3.15 10.35 -1.07
CA PHE A 341 -3.02 9.73 -2.39
C PHE A 341 -4.23 8.85 -2.70
N ASP A 342 -4.70 8.04 -1.75
CA ASP A 342 -5.91 7.24 -1.93
C ASP A 342 -7.14 8.12 -2.11
N TRP A 343 -7.25 9.22 -1.37
CA TRP A 343 -8.30 10.21 -1.56
C TRP A 343 -8.29 10.77 -2.99
N LEU A 344 -7.11 11.06 -3.53
CA LEU A 344 -6.96 11.52 -4.92
C LEU A 344 -7.37 10.44 -5.93
N ILE A 345 -7.05 9.17 -5.69
CA ILE A 345 -7.51 8.03 -6.50
C ILE A 345 -9.03 7.94 -6.48
N LEU A 346 -9.64 8.03 -5.30
CA LEU A 346 -11.09 7.97 -5.13
C LEU A 346 -11.80 9.17 -5.78
N TYR A 347 -11.20 10.36 -5.73
CA TYR A 347 -11.70 11.53 -6.44
C TYR A 347 -11.61 11.36 -7.97
N ALA A 348 -10.56 10.70 -8.47
CA ALA A 348 -10.36 10.46 -9.90
C ALA A 348 -11.34 9.44 -10.48
N ILE A 349 -11.62 8.34 -9.76
CA ILE A 349 -12.59 7.31 -10.19
C ILE A 349 -14.06 7.78 -10.07
N CYS A 350 -14.31 8.90 -9.37
CA CYS A 350 -15.59 9.60 -9.39
C CYS A 350 -15.75 10.52 -10.61
N ALA A 351 -15.00 10.29 -11.68
CA ALA A 351 -15.22 10.96 -12.95
C ALA A 351 -16.61 10.62 -13.51
N ASP A 352 -17.21 11.56 -14.24
CA ASP A 352 -18.44 11.29 -14.97
C ASP A 352 -18.15 10.49 -16.25
N GLU A 353 -19.19 10.02 -16.95
CA GLU A 353 -19.05 9.27 -18.22
C GLU A 353 -18.31 10.05 -19.33
N SER A 354 -18.17 11.38 -19.19
CA SER A 354 -17.57 12.25 -20.20
C SER A 354 -16.13 12.65 -19.89
N GLU A 355 -15.59 12.24 -18.74
CA GLU A 355 -14.25 12.60 -18.28
C GLU A 355 -13.41 11.35 -18.00
N TYR A 356 -12.20 11.29 -18.57
CA TYR A 356 -11.24 10.25 -18.24
C TYR A 356 -10.72 10.41 -16.80
N MET A 357 -10.64 9.31 -16.05
CA MET A 357 -10.14 9.32 -14.67
C MET A 357 -8.72 9.90 -14.58
N SER A 358 -7.87 9.62 -15.57
CA SER A 358 -6.50 10.14 -15.68
C SER A 358 -6.47 11.66 -15.81
N ASP A 359 -7.34 12.22 -16.64
CA ASP A 359 -7.38 13.66 -16.93
C ASP A 359 -7.86 14.43 -15.71
N ARG A 360 -8.87 13.90 -15.03
CA ARG A 360 -9.38 14.43 -13.77
C ARG A 360 -8.28 14.47 -12.70
N MET A 361 -7.51 13.39 -12.57
CA MET A 361 -6.39 13.31 -11.63
C MET A 361 -5.25 14.28 -12.00
N GLU A 362 -4.88 14.33 -13.28
CA GLU A 362 -3.82 15.20 -13.79
C GLU A 362 -4.15 16.68 -13.56
N GLN A 363 -5.41 17.09 -13.76
CA GLN A 363 -5.85 18.45 -13.48
C GLN A 363 -5.66 18.84 -12.00
N VAL A 364 -5.99 17.94 -11.06
CA VAL A 364 -5.75 18.17 -9.62
C VAL A 364 -4.25 18.30 -9.35
N LEU A 365 -3.43 17.39 -9.92
CA LEU A 365 -1.98 17.40 -9.75
C LEU A 365 -1.34 18.66 -10.33
N ALA A 366 -1.84 19.17 -11.46
CA ALA A 366 -1.39 20.42 -12.06
C ALA A 366 -1.65 21.64 -11.14
N HIS A 367 -2.78 21.64 -10.42
CA HIS A 367 -3.07 22.66 -9.41
C HIS A 367 -2.24 22.48 -8.12
N LEU A 368 -1.96 21.23 -7.73
CA LEU A 368 -1.12 20.92 -6.59
C LEU A 368 0.36 21.24 -6.83
N PHE A 369 0.85 21.09 -8.06
CA PHE A 369 2.24 21.27 -8.44
C PHE A 369 2.38 22.29 -9.59
N PRO A 370 2.02 23.57 -9.38
CA PRO A 370 1.98 24.57 -10.44
C PRO A 370 3.35 24.90 -11.04
N GLU A 371 4.43 24.58 -10.34
CA GLU A 371 5.82 24.84 -10.76
C GLU A 371 6.22 24.10 -12.04
N ASN A 372 5.48 23.05 -12.45
CA ASN A 372 5.77 22.32 -13.69
C ASN A 372 5.21 23.01 -14.96
N LYS A 373 4.45 24.11 -14.83
CA LYS A 373 3.99 24.93 -15.98
C LYS A 373 5.04 25.93 -16.49
N ALA A 374 6.21 26.03 -15.85
CA ALA A 374 7.22 27.05 -16.13
C ALA A 374 8.52 26.50 -16.74
N LEU A 375 8.45 25.39 -17.49
CA LEU A 375 9.56 24.86 -18.28
C LEU A 375 9.20 24.81 -19.77
#